data_AF-A0A7Y0N0C9-F1
#
_entry.id   AF-A0A7Y0N0C9-F1
#
_cell.length_a   1.000
_cell.length_b   1.000
_cell.length_c   1.000
_cell.angle_alpha   90.00
_cell.angle_beta   90.00
_cell.angle_gamma   90.00
#
_symmetry.space_group_name_H-M   'P 1'
#
loop_
_entity.id
_entity.type
_entity.pdbx_description
1 polymer ?
#
loop_
_entity_poly.entity_id
_entity_poly.type
_entity_poly.pdbx_seq_one_letter_code
_entity_poly.pdbx_strand_id
1 'polypeptide(L)' 'MTASVKSLISRYDEYTNSLQTHAMPLLLLFCRLWVAWVFFNSGLIKIASWDSTLYLFEFEYQVPLLPWEF' A
#
# COMPACT_ATOMS: atom_id res chain seq x y z
N MET A 1 -39.12 -22.92 -4.33
CA MET A 1 -38.35 -22.05 -5.25
C MET A 1 -38.14 -22.77 -6.57
N THR A 2 -38.60 -22.18 -7.66
CA THR A 2 -38.65 -22.77 -9.01
C THR A 2 -37.24 -23.12 -9.52
N ALA A 3 -37.08 -24.25 -10.21
CA ALA A 3 -35.77 -24.76 -10.67
C ALA A 3 -34.99 -23.74 -11.53
N SER A 4 -35.70 -22.92 -12.31
CA SER A 4 -35.13 -21.85 -13.14
C SER A 4 -34.47 -20.72 -12.33
N VAL A 5 -34.99 -20.42 -11.14
CA VAL A 5 -34.42 -19.39 -10.26
C VAL A 5 -33.11 -19.89 -9.65
N LYS A 6 -33.04 -21.17 -9.29
CA LYS A 6 -31.82 -21.78 -8.73
C LYS A 6 -30.67 -21.83 -9.74
N SER A 7 -30.96 -22.08 -11.03
CA SER A 7 -29.92 -22.12 -12.07
C SER A 7 -29.38 -20.73 -12.41
N LEU A 8 -30.19 -19.66 -12.30
CA LEU A 8 -29.72 -18.29 -12.47
C LEU A 8 -28.80 -17.85 -11.33
N ILE A 9 -29.15 -18.18 -10.08
CA ILE A 9 -28.34 -17.86 -8.90
C ILE A 9 -26.99 -18.59 -8.95
N SER A 10 -27.00 -19.90 -9.24
CA SER A 10 -25.76 -20.68 -9.33
C SER A 10 -24.79 -20.17 -10.41
N ARG A 11 -25.31 -19.73 -11.56
CA ARG A 11 -24.47 -19.10 -12.60
C ARG A 11 -23.83 -17.81 -12.11
N TYR A 12 -24.60 -16.95 -11.43
CA TYR A 12 -24.07 -15.72 -10.84
C TYR A 12 -22.97 -16.03 -9.81
N ASP A 13 -23.20 -17.03 -8.96
CA ASP A 13 -22.23 -17.46 -7.96
C ASP A 13 -20.94 -18.02 -8.60
N GLU A 14 -21.04 -18.75 -9.70
CA GLU A 14 -19.87 -19.26 -10.45
C GLU A 14 -19.05 -18.14 -11.10
N TYR A 15 -19.72 -17.16 -11.72
CA TYR A 15 -19.04 -16.01 -12.32
C TYR A 15 -18.34 -15.16 -11.26
N THR A 16 -19.02 -14.88 -10.15
CA THR A 16 -18.45 -14.07 -9.07
C THR A 16 -17.29 -14.78 -8.37
N ASN A 17 -17.40 -16.09 -8.10
CA ASN A 17 -16.30 -16.87 -7.53
C ASN A 17 -15.08 -16.87 -8.44
N SER A 18 -15.27 -17.09 -9.74
CA SER A 18 -14.16 -17.09 -10.71
C SER A 18 -13.44 -15.74 -10.74
N LEU A 19 -14.20 -14.65 -10.70
CA LEU A 19 -13.64 -13.30 -10.64
C LEU A 19 -12.88 -13.08 -9.33
N GLN A 20 -13.45 -13.50 -8.20
CA GLN A 20 -12.83 -13.34 -6.89
C GLN A 20 -11.54 -14.15 -6.75
N THR A 21 -11.48 -15.37 -7.29
CA THR A 21 -10.27 -16.21 -7.23
C THR A 21 -9.08 -15.57 -7.94
N HIS A 22 -9.31 -14.82 -9.03
CA HIS A 22 -8.22 -14.25 -9.82
C HIS A 22 -8.01 -12.75 -9.61
N ALA A 23 -9.08 -11.95 -9.59
CA ALA A 23 -8.98 -10.50 -9.47
C ALA A 23 -8.58 -10.07 -8.05
N MET A 24 -9.07 -10.76 -7.03
CA MET A 24 -8.81 -10.40 -5.63
C MET A 24 -7.31 -10.52 -5.26
N PRO A 25 -6.60 -11.64 -5.51
CA PRO A 25 -5.17 -11.72 -5.19
C PRO A 25 -4.33 -10.75 -6.02
N LEU A 26 -4.69 -10.51 -7.28
CA LEU A 26 -3.98 -9.56 -8.15
C LEU A 26 -4.15 -8.11 -7.65
N LEU A 27 -5.36 -7.73 -7.26
CA LEU A 27 -5.62 -6.43 -6.65
C LEU A 27 -4.86 -6.26 -5.34
N LEU A 28 -4.86 -7.27 -4.47
CA LEU A 28 -4.12 -7.23 -3.21
C LEU A 28 -2.62 -7.10 -3.42
N LEU A 29 -2.06 -7.83 -4.40
CA LEU A 29 -0.64 -7.70 -4.76
C LEU A 29 -0.33 -6.30 -5.29
N PHE A 30 -1.17 -5.76 -6.18
CA PHE A 30 -1.03 -4.41 -6.70
C PHE A 30 -1.04 -3.37 -5.57
N CYS A 31 -2.00 -3.44 -4.64
CA CYS A 31 -2.07 -2.53 -3.50
C CYS A 31 -0.81 -2.59 -2.63
N ARG A 32 -0.26 -3.79 -2.39
CA ARG A 32 1.00 -3.94 -1.63
C ARG A 32 2.18 -3.29 -2.34
N LEU A 33 2.33 -3.51 -3.65
CA LEU A 33 3.39 -2.90 -4.44
C LEU A 33 3.23 -1.37 -4.52
N TRP A 34 2.00 -0.88 -4.63
CA TRP A 34 1.71 0.55 -4.63
C TRP A 34 2.13 1.20 -3.32
N VAL A 35 1.72 0.65 -2.18
CA VAL A 35 2.10 1.18 -0.87
C VAL A 35 3.62 1.11 -0.69
N ALA A 36 4.26 -0.01 -1.04
CA ALA A 36 5.72 -0.14 -0.99
C ALA A 36 6.42 0.94 -1.83
N TRP A 37 5.91 1.22 -3.04
CA TRP A 37 6.44 2.27 -3.91
C TRP A 37 6.28 3.67 -3.30
N VAL A 38 5.13 3.99 -2.71
CA VAL A 38 4.90 5.28 -2.05
C VAL A 38 5.87 5.48 -0.89
N PHE A 39 6.04 4.47 -0.03
CA PHE A 39 6.99 4.53 1.09
C PHE A 39 8.45 4.62 0.62
N PHE A 40 8.79 3.92 -0.48
CA PHE A 40 10.13 4.01 -1.06
C PHE A 40 10.42 5.44 -1.57
N ASN A 41 9.50 6.04 -2.31
CA ASN A 41 9.67 7.41 -2.81
C ASN A 41 9.72 8.44 -1.69
N SER A 42 8.90 8.30 -0.65
CA SER A 42 8.96 9.23 0.49
C SER A 42 10.28 9.11 1.26
N GLY A 43 10.86 7.90 1.34
CA GLY A 43 12.19 7.67 1.87
C GLY A 43 13.29 8.34 1.04
N LEU A 44 13.21 8.24 -0.30
CA LEU A 44 14.18 8.87 -1.20
C LEU A 44 14.24 10.40 -1.06
N ILE A 45 13.11 11.06 -0.77
CA ILE A 45 13.06 12.51 -0.56
C ILE A 45 13.96 12.93 0.62
N LYS A 46 13.99 12.14 1.71
CA LYS A 46 14.86 12.43 2.87
C LYS A 46 16.35 12.39 2.52
N ILE A 47 16.72 11.53 1.57
CA ILE A 47 18.10 11.41 1.08
C ILE A 47 18.41 12.53 0.08
N ALA A 48 17.44 12.92 -0.76
CA ALA A 48 17.62 13.94 -1.77
C ALA A 48 17.80 15.36 -1.18
N SER A 49 17.09 15.68 -0.09
CA SER A 49 17.21 16.96 0.62
C SER A 49 17.83 16.77 2.01
N TRP A 50 19.11 16.41 2.05
CA TRP A 50 19.82 16.14 3.30
C TRP A 50 19.88 17.38 4.21
N ASP A 51 20.12 18.56 3.63
CA ASP A 51 20.20 19.83 4.38
C ASP A 51 18.90 20.16 5.13
N SER A 52 17.75 19.98 4.47
CA SER A 52 16.44 20.18 5.11
C SER A 52 16.19 19.16 6.22
N THR A 53 16.76 17.97 6.13
CA THR A 53 16.62 16.93 7.15
C THR A 53 17.47 17.27 8.37
N LEU A 54 18.70 17.73 8.16
CA LEU A 54 19.57 18.24 9.24
C LEU A 54 18.94 19.42 9.98
N TYR A 55 18.40 20.40 9.24
CA TYR A 55 17.69 21.55 9.82
C TYR A 55 16.55 21.11 10.75
N LEU A 56 15.77 20.11 10.36
CA LEU A 56 14.68 19.59 11.20
C LEU A 56 15.21 18.90 12.47
N PHE A 57 16.34 18.20 12.40
CA PHE A 57 16.95 17.58 13.59
C PHE A 57 17.59 18.62 14.55
N GLU A 58 18.06 19.74 14.02
CA GLU A 58 18.59 20.85 14.84
C GLU A 58 17.49 21.54 15.65
N PHE A 59 16.37 21.88 15.00
CA PHE A 59 15.37 22.78 15.60
C PHE A 59 14.09 22.09 16.10
N GLU A 60 13.63 21.03 15.44
CA GLU A 60 12.32 20.42 15.73
C GLU A 60 12.46 19.05 16.43
N TYR A 61 13.39 18.23 15.96
CA TYR A 61 13.57 16.84 16.39
C TYR A 61 14.91 16.63 17.10
N GLN A 62 15.15 17.37 18.17
CA GLN A 62 16.40 17.26 18.94
C GLN A 62 16.56 15.86 19.54
N VAL A 63 17.66 15.19 19.19
CA VAL A 63 17.98 13.84 19.66
C VAL A 63 18.95 13.93 20.84
N PRO A 64 18.62 13.38 22.03
CA PRO A 64 19.42 13.60 23.24
C PRO A 64 20.78 12.88 23.26
N LEU A 65 20.99 11.87 22.40
CA LEU A 65 22.19 11.03 22.41
C LEU A 65 23.09 11.22 21.18
N LEU A 66 22.58 11.84 20.11
CA LEU A 66 23.28 11.98 18.84
C LEU A 66 23.31 13.45 18.46
N PRO A 67 24.50 14.04 18.20
CA PRO A 67 24.58 15.36 17.63
C PRO A 67 23.98 15.34 16.22
N TRP A 68 23.31 16.42 15.85
CA TRP A 68 22.63 16.56 14.56
C TRP A 68 23.64 16.77 13.41
N GLU A 69 24.85 17.23 13.72
CA GLU A 69 25.99 17.40 12.81
C GLU A 69 27.21 16.59 13.28
N PHE A 70 28.10 16.20 12.35
CA PHE A 70 29.37 15.51 12.62
C PHE A 70 30.56 16.44 12.47
#